data_AF-A0A8W8IFH5-F1
#
_entry.id   AF-A0A8W8IFH5-F1
#
_cell.length_a   1.000
_cell.length_b   1.000
_cell.length_c   1.000
_cell.angle_alpha   90.00
_cell.angle_beta   90.00
_cell.angle_gamma   90.00
#
_symmetry.space_group_name_H-M   'P 1'
#
loop_
_entity.id
_entity.type
_entity.pdbx_description
1 polymer ?
#
loop_
_entity_poly.entity_id
_entity_poly.type
_entity_poly.pdbx_seq_one_letter_code
_entity_poly.pdbx_strand_id
1 'polypeptide(L)'
;MSASMMIARHGRRFLPSVTQIQSRCINYTMSGFHLLLPDVSDDTPETNPLLRYHDMPDFNIPPDKVITGTAKLSQDYEVELLQHLKICKDSTEPPTFESVIDPLENARVPLYYSLYTGRQLGSGKAGRYFDAYKKTIDIAGQVESERWYGNSLYKALLSVRKQWKSDRSSVPFSGPLPL
;
A
#
# COMPACT_ATOMS: atom_id res chain seq x y z
N MET A 1 -41.93 -6.24 -11.35
CA MET A 1 -40.49 -6.53 -11.41
C MET A 1 -39.79 -5.53 -10.51
N SER A 2 -39.16 -6.04 -9.45
CA SER A 2 -38.76 -5.28 -8.26
C SER A 2 -37.46 -4.51 -8.48
N ALA A 3 -37.48 -3.19 -8.28
CA ALA A 3 -36.29 -2.35 -8.22
C ALA A 3 -35.67 -2.49 -6.82
N SER A 4 -34.50 -3.13 -6.73
CA SER A 4 -33.75 -3.20 -5.48
C SER A 4 -33.11 -1.84 -5.17
N MET A 5 -33.73 -1.16 -4.21
CA MET A 5 -33.27 0.04 -3.53
C MET A 5 -31.90 -0.21 -2.87
N MET A 6 -30.84 0.43 -3.37
CA MET A 6 -29.55 0.50 -2.66
C MET A 6 -29.69 1.48 -1.49
N ILE A 7 -29.77 0.94 -0.28
CA ILE A 7 -29.69 1.70 0.96
C ILE A 7 -28.28 2.28 1.08
N ALA A 8 -28.17 3.60 0.93
CA ALA A 8 -26.96 4.37 1.19
C ALA A 8 -26.63 4.32 2.69
N ARG A 9 -25.82 3.35 3.12
CA ARG A 9 -25.21 3.36 4.46
C ARG A 9 -24.04 4.35 4.47
N HIS A 10 -24.15 5.33 5.35
CA HIS A 10 -23.13 6.33 5.68
C HIS A 10 -21.81 5.69 6.11
N GLY A 11 -20.95 5.43 5.13
CA GLY A 11 -19.51 5.28 5.30
C GLY A 11 -18.91 5.81 4.03
N ARG A 12 -18.12 6.88 4.10
CA ARG A 12 -17.37 7.38 2.95
C ARG A 12 -16.41 6.27 2.51
N ARG A 13 -16.87 5.37 1.63
CA ARG A 13 -15.97 4.63 0.77
C ARG A 13 -15.31 5.70 -0.07
N PHE A 14 -14.03 5.97 0.18
CA PHE A 14 -13.17 6.59 -0.81
C PHE A 14 -13.07 5.57 -1.95
N LEU A 15 -14.13 5.46 -2.76
CA LEU A 15 -13.98 5.00 -4.12
C LEU A 15 -13.16 6.10 -4.78
N PRO A 16 -12.00 5.81 -5.37
CA PRO A 16 -11.29 6.81 -6.14
C PRO A 16 -12.27 7.40 -7.13
N SER A 17 -12.29 8.73 -7.25
CA SER A 17 -13.18 9.36 -8.23
C SER A 17 -12.87 8.79 -9.61
N VAL A 18 -13.85 8.74 -10.52
CA VAL A 18 -13.64 8.25 -11.89
C VAL A 18 -12.43 8.95 -12.56
N THR A 19 -12.20 10.22 -12.20
CA THR A 19 -11.02 11.00 -12.60
C THR A 19 -9.68 10.48 -12.04
N GLN A 20 -9.64 9.96 -10.81
CA GLN A 20 -8.43 9.36 -10.24
C GLN A 20 -8.11 8.01 -10.92
N ILE A 21 -9.11 7.18 -11.19
CA ILE A 21 -8.92 5.92 -11.94
C ILE A 21 -8.41 6.22 -13.35
N GLN A 22 -9.00 7.20 -14.04
CA GLN A 22 -8.56 7.61 -15.39
C GLN A 22 -7.11 8.10 -15.45
N SER A 23 -6.61 8.73 -14.38
CA SER A 23 -5.22 9.23 -14.35
C SER A 23 -4.14 8.14 -14.31
N ARG A 24 -4.51 6.93 -13.87
CA ARG A 24 -3.60 5.77 -13.78
C ARG A 24 -3.90 4.74 -14.88
N CYS A 25 -4.74 5.05 -15.86
CA CYS A 25 -5.17 4.08 -16.86
C CYS A 25 -4.97 4.57 -18.29
N ILE A 26 -4.45 3.67 -19.13
CA ILE A 26 -4.46 3.81 -20.58
C ILE A 26 -5.90 3.61 -21.05
N ASN A 27 -6.43 4.62 -21.75
CA ASN A 27 -7.75 4.57 -22.36
C ASN A 27 -7.68 3.88 -23.72
N TYR A 28 -8.23 2.67 -23.81
CA TYR A 28 -8.49 2.01 -25.07
C TYR A 28 -9.96 2.20 -25.44
N THR A 29 -10.21 2.80 -26.60
CA THR A 29 -11.57 2.93 -27.14
C THR A 29 -11.73 1.91 -28.25
N MET A 30 -12.59 0.91 -28.02
CA MET A 30 -13.02 -0.04 -29.05
C MET A 30 -14.51 0.17 -29.31
N SER A 31 -14.99 -0.18 -30.50
CA SER A 31 -16.36 0.09 -30.98
C SER A 31 -17.44 -0.29 -29.95
N GLY A 32 -17.89 0.69 -29.16
CA GLY A 32 -18.96 0.56 -28.15
C GLY A 32 -18.53 0.47 -26.68
N PHE A 33 -17.24 0.35 -26.36
CA PHE A 33 -16.76 0.24 -24.96
C PHE A 33 -15.44 1.01 -24.72
N HIS A 34 -15.31 1.60 -23.52
CA HIS A 34 -14.07 2.19 -23.02
C HIS A 34 -13.40 1.22 -22.05
N LEU A 35 -12.19 0.78 -22.37
CA LEU A 35 -11.36 -0.05 -21.52
C LEU A 35 -10.28 0.82 -20.85
N LEU A 36 -10.28 0.86 -19.52
CA LEU A 36 -9.27 1.52 -18.70
C LEU A 36 -8.32 0.44 -18.19
N LEU A 37 -7.12 0.36 -18.76
CA LEU A 37 -6.08 -0.55 -18.28
C LEU A 37 -5.10 0.20 -17.39
N PRO A 38 -4.71 -0.31 -16.20
CA PRO A 38 -3.70 0.33 -15.38
C PRO A 38 -2.41 0.55 -16.19
N ASP A 39 -1.85 1.74 -16.09
CA ASP A 39 -0.58 2.13 -16.68
C ASP A 39 0.54 1.46 -15.87
N VAL A 40 1.02 0.32 -16.36
CA VAL A 40 2.09 -0.45 -15.73
C VAL A 40 3.41 0.07 -16.27
N SER A 41 4.26 0.59 -15.40
CA SER A 41 5.59 1.05 -15.81
C SER A 41 6.46 -0.13 -16.23
N ASP A 42 7.00 -0.05 -17.45
CA ASP A 42 7.99 -0.99 -18.00
C ASP A 42 9.37 -0.88 -17.33
N ASP A 43 9.54 0.02 -16.36
CA ASP A 43 10.79 0.20 -15.65
C ASP A 43 11.27 -1.10 -14.97
N THR A 44 12.56 -1.34 -15.01
CA THR A 44 13.25 -2.45 -14.34
C THR A 44 14.34 -1.91 -13.44
N PRO A 45 14.87 -2.69 -12.48
CA PRO A 45 16.01 -2.26 -11.67
C PRO A 45 17.20 -1.77 -12.50
N GLU A 46 17.40 -2.29 -13.71
CA GLU A 46 18.45 -1.86 -14.64
C GLU A 46 18.17 -0.47 -15.22
N THR A 47 16.91 -0.15 -15.52
CA THR A 47 16.48 1.06 -16.23
C THR A 47 15.93 2.17 -15.32
N ASN A 48 15.66 1.87 -14.06
CA ASN A 48 15.24 2.83 -13.03
C ASN A 48 15.94 2.52 -11.69
N PRO A 49 16.92 3.34 -11.27
CA PRO A 49 17.65 3.11 -10.02
C PRO A 49 16.77 3.15 -8.77
N LEU A 50 15.60 3.78 -8.82
CA LEU A 50 14.67 3.83 -7.68
C LEU A 50 14.14 2.44 -7.29
N LEU A 51 14.14 1.49 -8.22
CA LEU A 51 13.68 0.12 -7.98
C LEU A 51 14.71 -0.73 -7.22
N ARG A 52 15.93 -0.23 -7.02
CA ARG A 52 17.00 -0.89 -6.24
C ARG A 52 16.92 -0.53 -4.75
N TYR A 53 15.77 -0.79 -4.14
CA TYR A 53 15.48 -0.32 -2.78
C TYR A 53 16.35 -0.95 -1.67
N HIS A 54 17.09 -2.02 -1.97
CA HIS A 54 18.05 -2.64 -1.06
C HIS A 54 19.43 -1.95 -1.05
N ASP A 55 19.71 -1.12 -2.05
CA ASP A 55 20.97 -0.42 -2.19
C ASP A 55 20.91 0.99 -1.57
N MET A 56 22.09 1.60 -1.38
CA MET A 56 22.19 3.02 -1.04
C MET A 56 21.42 3.84 -2.09
N PRO A 57 20.55 4.79 -1.69
CA PRO A 57 19.81 5.62 -2.64
C PRO A 57 20.70 6.36 -3.63
N ASP A 58 20.41 6.20 -4.92
CA ASP A 58 21.00 7.02 -5.98
C ASP A 58 20.30 8.38 -6.01
N PHE A 59 21.03 9.45 -5.74
CA PHE A 59 20.49 10.81 -5.77
C PHE A 59 20.57 11.48 -7.15
N ASN A 60 20.99 10.78 -8.19
CA ASN A 60 21.01 11.25 -9.57
C ASN A 60 19.81 10.77 -10.41
N ILE A 61 18.81 10.17 -9.77
CA ILE A 61 17.59 9.71 -10.44
C ILE A 61 16.84 10.90 -11.08
N PRO A 62 16.49 10.84 -12.38
CA PRO A 62 15.67 11.86 -13.04
C PRO A 62 14.26 12.00 -12.42
N PRO A 63 13.64 13.20 -12.42
CA PRO A 63 12.32 13.39 -11.82
C PRO A 63 11.20 12.50 -12.39
N ASP A 64 11.23 12.21 -13.69
CA ASP A 64 10.31 11.29 -14.36
C ASP A 64 10.46 9.86 -13.85
N LYS A 65 11.71 9.40 -13.65
CA LYS A 65 12.02 8.08 -13.09
C LYS A 65 11.62 7.95 -11.63
N VAL A 66 11.65 9.04 -10.86
CA VAL A 66 11.08 9.06 -9.50
C VAL A 66 9.58 8.74 -9.54
N ILE A 67 8.84 9.34 -10.48
CA ILE A 67 7.39 9.13 -10.61
C ILE A 67 7.08 7.71 -11.09
N THR A 68 7.69 7.27 -12.19
CA THR A 68 7.40 5.96 -12.79
C THR A 68 7.88 4.80 -11.92
N GLY A 69 8.99 4.98 -11.20
CA GLY A 69 9.49 4.02 -10.22
C GLY A 69 8.54 3.88 -9.03
N THR A 70 8.08 5.00 -8.45
CA THR A 70 7.09 4.95 -7.36
C THR A 70 5.77 4.35 -7.84
N ALA A 71 5.33 4.65 -9.07
CA ALA A 71 4.13 4.03 -9.64
C ALA A 71 4.26 2.50 -9.70
N LYS A 72 5.40 1.99 -10.16
CA LYS A 72 5.65 0.54 -10.18
C LYS A 72 5.63 -0.07 -8.78
N LEU A 73 6.39 0.50 -7.84
CA LEU A 73 6.45 0.00 -6.46
C LEU A 73 5.09 0.09 -5.75
N SER A 74 4.23 1.05 -6.13
CA SER A 74 2.85 1.13 -5.63
C SER A 74 1.98 -0.02 -6.13
N GLN A 75 2.17 -0.46 -7.37
CA GLN A 75 1.45 -1.59 -7.95
C GLN A 75 1.90 -2.91 -7.30
N ASP A 76 3.22 -3.08 -7.14
CA ASP A 76 3.78 -4.25 -6.46
C ASP A 76 3.25 -4.35 -5.02
N TYR A 77 3.23 -3.22 -4.31
CA TYR A 77 2.62 -3.12 -2.98
C TYR A 77 1.13 -3.51 -2.96
N GLU A 78 0.32 -2.99 -3.88
CA GLU A 78 -1.11 -3.34 -3.98
C GLU A 78 -1.30 -4.85 -4.18
N VAL A 79 -0.49 -5.47 -5.05
CA VAL A 79 -0.55 -6.91 -5.33
C VAL A 79 -0.18 -7.73 -4.10
N GLU A 80 0.94 -7.42 -3.45
CA GLU A 80 1.39 -8.12 -2.23
C GLU A 80 0.38 -7.97 -1.09
N LEU A 81 -0.17 -6.77 -0.92
CA LEU A 81 -1.20 -6.51 0.08
C LEU A 81 -2.46 -7.33 -0.19
N LEU A 82 -2.96 -7.37 -1.43
CA LEU A 82 -4.14 -8.16 -1.79
C LEU A 82 -3.93 -9.66 -1.57
N GLN A 83 -2.74 -10.17 -1.89
CA GLN A 83 -2.38 -11.56 -1.63
C GLN A 83 -2.36 -11.85 -0.12
N HIS A 84 -1.75 -10.97 0.67
CA HIS A 84 -1.73 -11.10 2.12
C HIS A 84 -3.13 -11.04 2.75
N LEU A 85 -3.98 -10.12 2.29
CA LEU A 85 -5.37 -10.01 2.74
C LEU A 85 -6.18 -11.27 2.42
N LYS A 86 -5.87 -11.95 1.32
CA LYS A 86 -6.46 -13.24 0.96
C LYS A 86 -5.99 -14.34 1.89
N ILE A 87 -4.69 -14.42 2.17
CA ILE A 87 -4.13 -15.38 3.14
C ILE A 87 -4.77 -15.18 4.52
N CYS A 88 -4.86 -13.93 5.00
CA CYS A 88 -5.52 -13.60 6.26
C CYS A 88 -7.00 -14.03 6.33
N LYS A 89 -7.67 -14.16 5.17
CA LYS A 89 -9.07 -14.57 5.09
C LYS A 89 -9.23 -16.08 4.98
N ASP A 90 -8.36 -16.72 4.21
CA ASP A 90 -8.52 -18.12 3.79
C ASP A 90 -7.65 -19.09 4.62
N SER A 91 -6.73 -18.58 5.46
CA SER A 91 -5.89 -19.42 6.32
C SER A 91 -6.70 -20.20 7.36
N THR A 92 -6.35 -21.47 7.52
CA THR A 92 -6.88 -22.36 8.56
C THR A 92 -6.13 -22.23 9.88
N GLU A 93 -4.93 -21.64 9.86
CA GLU A 93 -4.11 -21.46 11.05
C GLU A 93 -4.51 -20.20 11.82
N PRO A 94 -4.40 -20.21 13.16
CA PRO A 94 -4.68 -19.02 13.95
C PRO A 94 -3.68 -17.91 13.62
N PRO A 95 -4.16 -16.68 13.34
CA PRO A 95 -3.27 -15.57 13.00
C PRO A 95 -2.41 -15.16 14.20
N THR A 96 -1.09 -15.16 14.02
CA THR A 96 -0.11 -14.61 14.96
C THR A 96 0.28 -13.18 14.60
N PHE A 97 0.98 -12.48 15.52
CA PHE A 97 1.47 -11.13 15.24
C PHE A 97 2.38 -11.13 14.02
N GLU A 98 3.35 -12.03 13.98
CA GLU A 98 4.34 -12.18 12.91
C GLU A 98 3.64 -12.49 11.58
N SER A 99 2.70 -13.44 11.60
CA SER A 99 1.98 -13.85 10.39
C SER A 99 1.11 -12.73 9.78
N VAL A 100 0.68 -11.74 10.58
CA VAL A 100 -0.21 -10.66 10.12
C VAL A 100 0.56 -9.37 9.84
N ILE A 101 1.51 -9.02 10.69
CA ILE A 101 2.22 -7.74 10.66
C ILE A 101 3.43 -7.80 9.74
N ASP A 102 4.28 -8.83 9.85
CA ASP A 102 5.56 -8.86 9.13
C ASP A 102 5.37 -8.80 7.61
N PRO A 103 4.45 -9.57 6.98
CA PRO A 103 4.24 -9.46 5.53
C PRO A 103 3.79 -8.06 5.11
N LEU A 104 3.01 -7.39 5.95
CA LEU A 104 2.42 -6.09 5.66
C LEU A 104 3.41 -4.93 5.87
N GLU A 105 4.36 -5.07 6.80
CA GLU A 105 5.47 -4.12 6.93
C GLU A 105 6.55 -4.38 5.87
N ASN A 106 6.85 -5.64 5.55
CA ASN A 106 7.79 -5.99 4.49
C ASN A 106 7.34 -5.46 3.12
N ALA A 107 6.06 -5.66 2.77
CA ALA A 107 5.50 -5.14 1.53
C ALA A 107 5.60 -3.60 1.43
N ARG A 108 5.58 -2.91 2.56
CA ARG A 108 5.63 -1.44 2.61
C ARG A 108 7.04 -0.88 2.37
N VAL A 109 8.09 -1.65 2.66
CA VAL A 109 9.49 -1.18 2.60
C VAL A 109 9.85 -0.53 1.25
N PRO A 110 9.57 -1.16 0.08
CA PRO A 110 9.95 -0.59 -1.22
C PRO A 110 9.20 0.71 -1.51
N LEU A 111 7.91 0.77 -1.19
CA LEU A 111 7.08 1.95 -1.40
C LEU A 111 7.61 3.13 -0.56
N TYR A 112 7.97 2.88 0.70
CA TYR A 112 8.52 3.89 1.61
C TYR A 112 9.91 4.36 1.21
N TYR A 113 10.76 3.46 0.73
CA TYR A 113 12.04 3.82 0.15
C TYR A 113 11.86 4.85 -0.98
N SER A 114 10.90 4.62 -1.88
CA SER A 114 10.62 5.53 -3.00
C SER A 114 10.15 6.91 -2.52
N LEU A 115 9.26 6.95 -1.54
CA LEU A 115 8.74 8.18 -0.93
C LEU A 115 9.84 9.03 -0.30
N TYR A 116 10.70 8.41 0.51
CA TYR A 116 11.77 9.14 1.18
C TYR A 116 12.86 9.57 0.21
N THR A 117 13.21 8.74 -0.77
CA THR A 117 14.16 9.13 -1.83
C THR A 117 13.63 10.31 -2.63
N GLY A 118 12.36 10.27 -3.04
CA GLY A 118 11.67 11.39 -3.69
C GLY A 118 11.66 12.66 -2.83
N ARG A 119 11.40 12.53 -1.51
CA ARG A 119 11.44 13.66 -0.56
C ARG A 119 12.80 14.32 -0.49
N GLN A 120 13.87 13.53 -0.39
CA GLN A 120 15.24 14.06 -0.31
C GLN A 120 15.62 14.77 -1.60
N LEU A 121 15.32 14.17 -2.77
CA LEU A 121 15.53 14.78 -4.08
C LEU A 121 14.75 16.09 -4.24
N GLY A 122 13.47 16.09 -3.86
CA GLY A 122 12.61 17.27 -3.92
C GLY A 122 13.09 18.42 -3.02
N SER A 123 13.60 18.09 -1.83
CA SER A 123 14.13 19.07 -0.87
C SER A 123 15.49 19.65 -1.31
N GLY A 124 16.36 18.81 -1.88
CA GLY A 124 17.73 19.20 -2.24
C GLY A 124 17.87 19.90 -3.60
N LYS A 125 17.06 19.52 -4.61
CA LYS A 125 17.21 20.03 -5.99
C LYS A 125 16.13 21.04 -6.40
N ALA A 126 14.98 21.05 -5.71
CA ALA A 126 13.82 21.90 -6.01
C ALA A 126 13.31 21.81 -7.48
N GLY A 127 12.30 22.61 -7.82
CA GLY A 127 11.71 22.63 -9.17
C GLY A 127 11.05 21.31 -9.55
N ARG A 128 11.43 20.75 -10.71
CA ARG A 128 10.85 19.50 -11.26
C ARG A 128 10.93 18.32 -10.29
N TYR A 129 11.94 18.29 -9.41
CA TYR A 129 12.07 17.25 -8.39
C TYR A 129 11.03 17.38 -7.28
N PHE A 130 10.67 18.61 -6.92
CA PHE A 130 9.63 18.84 -5.92
C PHE A 130 8.24 18.48 -6.47
N ASP A 131 8.00 18.75 -7.75
CA ASP A 131 6.76 18.32 -8.42
C ASP A 131 6.67 16.80 -8.55
N ALA A 132 7.80 16.15 -8.88
CA ALA A 132 7.89 14.69 -8.86
C ALA A 132 7.60 14.13 -7.46
N TYR A 133 8.19 14.71 -6.42
CA TYR A 133 7.91 14.32 -5.03
C TYR A 133 6.43 14.46 -4.66
N LYS A 134 5.76 15.56 -5.01
CA LYS A 134 4.31 15.71 -4.78
C LYS A 134 3.52 14.57 -5.42
N LYS A 135 3.82 14.24 -6.68
CA LYS A 135 3.19 13.11 -7.36
C LYS A 135 3.45 11.78 -6.66
N THR A 136 4.66 11.55 -6.14
CA THR A 136 4.94 10.33 -5.37
C THR A 136 4.11 10.23 -4.09
N ILE A 137 3.87 11.35 -3.39
CA ILE A 137 2.99 11.38 -2.21
C ILE A 137 1.56 11.01 -2.61
N ASP A 138 1.05 11.57 -3.71
CA ASP A 138 -0.31 11.28 -4.16
C ASP A 138 -0.49 9.80 -4.50
N ILE A 139 0.46 9.21 -5.23
CA ILE A 139 0.45 7.81 -5.63
C ILE A 139 0.55 6.89 -4.40
N ALA A 140 1.60 7.06 -3.60
CA ALA A 140 1.89 6.14 -2.50
C ALA A 140 0.91 6.32 -1.32
N GLY A 141 0.51 7.56 -1.03
CA GLY A 141 -0.43 7.89 0.04
C GLY A 141 -1.83 7.32 -0.22
N GLN A 142 -2.25 7.26 -1.49
CA GLN A 142 -3.52 6.64 -1.85
C GLN A 142 -3.49 5.13 -1.55
N VAL A 143 -2.51 4.40 -2.08
CA VAL A 143 -2.45 2.93 -1.93
C VAL A 143 -2.23 2.51 -0.47
N GLU A 144 -1.45 3.29 0.28
CA GLU A 144 -1.25 3.03 1.71
C GLU A 144 -2.53 3.26 2.52
N SER A 145 -3.36 4.22 2.13
CA SER A 145 -4.65 4.45 2.78
C SER A 145 -5.60 3.28 2.55
N GLU A 146 -5.55 2.65 1.38
CA GLU A 146 -6.44 1.54 1.00
C GLU A 146 -6.26 0.29 1.89
N ARG A 147 -5.05 0.06 2.41
CA ARG A 147 -4.71 -1.01 3.37
C ARG A 147 -5.63 -1.05 4.58
N TRP A 148 -6.01 0.11 5.11
CA TRP A 148 -6.71 0.19 6.40
C TRP A 148 -8.21 -0.11 6.31
N TYR A 149 -8.78 -0.19 5.11
CA TYR A 149 -10.21 -0.45 4.92
C TYR A 149 -10.54 -1.95 4.79
N GLY A 150 -9.53 -2.83 4.81
CA GLY A 150 -9.71 -4.28 4.69
C GLY A 150 -10.35 -4.91 5.94
N ASN A 151 -11.58 -5.43 5.80
CA ASN A 151 -12.26 -6.14 6.90
C ASN A 151 -11.52 -7.44 7.32
N SER A 152 -10.84 -8.11 6.38
CA SER A 152 -10.01 -9.30 6.69
C SER A 152 -8.84 -8.95 7.59
N LEU A 153 -8.10 -7.88 7.28
CA LEU A 153 -6.99 -7.40 8.11
C LEU A 153 -7.47 -7.00 9.50
N TYR A 154 -8.57 -6.23 9.59
CA TYR A 154 -9.14 -5.83 10.88
C TYR A 154 -9.50 -7.05 11.75
N LYS A 155 -10.13 -8.07 11.16
CA LYS A 155 -10.46 -9.31 11.88
C LYS A 155 -9.21 -10.07 12.33
N ALA A 156 -8.19 -10.18 11.48
CA ALA A 156 -6.93 -10.83 11.82
C ALA A 156 -6.26 -10.12 13.01
N LEU A 157 -6.15 -8.79 12.97
CA LEU A 157 -5.60 -7.97 14.06
C LEU A 157 -6.39 -8.10 15.37
N LEU A 158 -7.73 -8.18 15.29
CA LEU A 158 -8.56 -8.43 16.46
C LEU A 158 -8.30 -9.81 17.07
N SER A 159 -8.10 -10.84 16.25
CA SER A 159 -7.77 -12.19 16.72
C SER A 159 -6.42 -12.21 17.43
N VAL A 160 -5.38 -11.61 16.83
CA VAL A 160 -4.05 -11.44 17.46
C VAL A 160 -4.17 -10.74 18.82
N ARG A 161 -4.94 -9.64 18.88
CA ARG A 161 -5.17 -8.90 20.13
C ARG A 161 -5.85 -9.74 21.21
N LYS A 162 -6.82 -10.58 20.83
CA LYS A 162 -7.54 -11.45 21.78
C LYS A 162 -6.63 -12.53 22.34
N GLN A 163 -5.82 -13.15 21.48
CA GLN A 163 -4.82 -14.14 21.89
C GLN A 163 -3.85 -13.55 22.91
N TRP A 164 -3.25 -12.40 22.59
CA TRP A 164 -2.33 -11.72 23.51
C TRP A 164 -2.94 -11.37 24.88
N LYS A 165 -4.23 -11.01 24.92
CA LYS A 165 -4.94 -10.77 26.19
C LYS A 165 -5.12 -12.06 26.99
N SER A 166 -5.48 -13.16 26.31
CA SER A 166 -5.61 -14.48 26.92
C SER A 166 -4.30 -14.90 27.57
N ASP A 167 -3.20 -14.78 26.84
CA ASP A 167 -1.86 -15.17 27.30
C ASP A 167 -1.43 -14.38 28.54
N ARG A 168 -1.75 -13.07 28.61
CA ARG A 168 -1.50 -12.25 29.81
C ARG A 168 -2.38 -12.60 31.00
N SER A 169 -3.65 -12.93 30.78
CA SER A 169 -4.54 -13.33 31.87
C SER A 169 -4.20 -14.69 32.48
N SER A 170 -3.45 -15.54 31.76
CA SER A 170 -2.93 -16.82 32.25
C SER A 170 -1.61 -16.73 33.02
N VAL A 171 -0.95 -15.56 33.08
CA VAL A 171 0.27 -15.39 33.89
C VAL A 171 -0.14 -14.91 35.29
N PRO A 172 -0.04 -15.74 36.35
CA PRO A 172 -0.19 -15.24 37.70
C PRO A 172 0.94 -14.24 37.96
N PHE A 173 0.60 -13.06 38.46
CA PHE A 173 1.56 -12.04 38.88
C PHE A 173 2.34 -12.57 40.09
N SER A 174 3.41 -13.33 39.86
CA SER A 174 4.25 -13.90 40.91
C SER A 174 5.41 -12.96 41.21
N GLY A 175 5.22 -12.12 42.23
CA GLY A 175 6.31 -11.59 43.05
C GLY A 175 6.56 -10.08 42.94
N PRO A 176 6.85 -9.41 44.07
CA PRO A 176 7.24 -8.00 44.07
C PRO A 176 8.63 -7.83 43.45
N LEU A 177 8.84 -6.68 42.82
CA LEU A 177 10.14 -6.27 42.26
C LEU A 177 11.23 -6.29 43.35
N PRO A 178 12.43 -6.81 43.06
CA PRO A 178 13.55 -6.70 43.98
C PRO A 178 13.95 -5.22 44.14
N LEU A 179 14.15 -4.81 45.38
CA LEU A 179 14.63 -3.49 45.81
C LEU A 179 16.07 -3.23 45.35
#